data_AF-A0A838BAV0-F1
#
_entry.id   AF-A0A838BAV0-F1
#
_cell.length_a   1.000
_cell.length_b   1.000
_cell.length_c   1.000
_cell.angle_alpha   90.00
_cell.angle_beta   90.00
_cell.angle_gamma   90.00
#
_symmetry.space_group_name_H-M   'P 1'
#
loop_
_entity.id
_entity.type
_entity.pdbx_description
1 polymer ?
#
loop_
_entity_poly.entity_id
_entity_poly.type
_entity_poly.pdbx_seq_one_letter_code
_entity_poly.pdbx_strand_id
1 'polypeptide(L)'
;MHEDEGSFPDKLQAMLDVIAGSVSSSRDGHADLGRLRVDAASAATVLVAFYGDAALERASLLERRSPQNHFARMVTAELRGRGKVSRKS
;
A
#
# COMPACT_ATOMS: atom_id res chain seq x y z
N MET A 1 48.59 10.72 29.72
CA MET A 1 47.77 10.46 28.53
C MET A 1 46.91 9.25 28.91
N HIS A 2 45.62 9.47 29.18
CA HIS A 2 44.70 8.40 29.57
C HIS A 2 44.04 7.92 28.28
N GLU A 3 44.49 6.79 27.78
CA GLU A 3 43.86 6.15 26.63
C GLU A 3 42.57 5.52 27.15
N ASP A 4 41.47 6.19 26.81
CA ASP A 4 40.08 5.82 27.11
C ASP A 4 39.73 4.53 26.35
N GLU A 5 40.24 3.40 26.84
CA GLU A 5 39.99 2.07 26.28
C GLU A 5 38.73 1.46 26.90
N GLY A 6 37.60 2.15 26.70
CA GLY A 6 36.33 1.78 27.28
C GLY A 6 35.14 2.09 26.39
N SER A 7 35.12 1.65 25.12
CA SER A 7 33.93 1.96 24.30
C SER A 7 33.69 1.08 23.06
N PHE A 8 33.95 -0.23 23.14
CA PHE A 8 33.37 -1.16 22.16
C PHE A 8 31.89 -1.49 22.39
N PRO A 9 31.37 -1.69 23.63
CA PRO A 9 29.95 -1.99 23.82
C PRO A 9 29.06 -0.77 23.62
N ASP A 10 29.55 0.43 23.95
CA ASP A 10 28.76 1.68 23.88
C ASP A 10 28.47 2.10 22.43
N LYS A 11 29.47 1.99 21.56
CA LYS A 11 29.33 2.31 20.14
C LYS A 11 28.39 1.34 19.42
N LEU A 12 28.40 0.06 19.83
CA LEU A 12 27.50 -0.95 19.30
C LEU A 12 26.06 -0.70 19.78
N GLN A 13 25.88 -0.34 21.04
CA GLN A 13 24.57 0.03 21.58
C GLN A 13 24.00 1.28 20.91
N ALA A 14 24.84 2.31 20.68
CA ALA A 14 24.44 3.51 19.94
C ALA A 14 24.03 3.21 18.50
N MET A 15 24.72 2.28 17.82
CA MET A 15 24.32 1.82 16.49
C MET A 15 22.99 1.07 16.52
N LEU A 16 22.77 0.20 17.51
CA LEU A 16 21.50 -0.52 17.68
C LEU A 16 20.33 0.43 17.96
N ASP A 17 20.53 1.45 18.79
CA ASP A 17 19.52 2.47 19.08
C ASP A 17 19.19 3.33 17.86
N VAL A 18 20.18 3.65 17.02
CA VAL A 18 19.95 4.34 15.74
C VAL A 18 19.13 3.46 14.78
N ILE A 19 19.42 2.16 14.70
CA ILE A 19 18.64 1.23 13.88
C ILE A 19 17.21 1.10 14.43
N ALA A 20 17.06 0.91 15.75
CA ALA A 20 15.75 0.82 16.41
C ALA A 20 14.92 2.11 16.25
N GLY A 21 15.56 3.28 16.33
CA GLY A 21 14.94 4.58 16.07
C GLY A 21 14.57 4.81 14.60
N SER A 22 15.37 4.28 13.67
CA SER A 22 15.13 4.40 12.23
C SER A 22 14.00 3.51 11.72
N VAL A 23 13.76 2.36 12.37
CA VAL A 23 12.65 1.45 12.05
C VAL A 23 11.28 2.05 12.42
N SER A 24 11.23 3.08 13.26
CA SER A 24 9.99 3.79 13.61
C SER A 24 9.57 4.89 12.62
N SER A 25 10.28 5.11 11.52
CA SER A 25 9.82 6.01 10.44
C SER A 25 8.76 5.35 9.54
N SER A 26 7.71 4.76 10.13
CA SER A 26 6.47 4.44 9.41
C SER A 26 5.51 5.64 9.36
N ARG A 27 6.06 6.85 9.24
CA ARG A 27 5.30 8.08 8.99
C ARG A 27 4.91 8.22 7.50
N ASP A 28 5.20 7.24 6.66
CA ASP A 28 4.82 7.23 5.24
C ASP A 28 3.60 6.37 4.92
N GLY A 29 3.06 5.59 5.87
CA GLY A 29 1.93 4.70 5.61
C GLY A 29 0.65 5.40 5.13
N HIS A 30 0.45 6.67 5.49
CA HIS A 30 -0.71 7.44 5.04
C HIS A 30 -0.56 8.02 3.63
N ALA A 31 0.65 8.47 3.28
CA ALA A 31 0.96 8.95 1.93
C ALA A 31 0.93 7.80 0.91
N ASP A 32 1.40 6.62 1.33
CA ASP A 32 1.40 5.40 0.53
C ASP A 32 -0.03 4.90 0.26
N LEU A 33 -0.92 4.96 1.26
CA LEU A 33 -2.35 4.65 1.06
C LEU A 33 -3.04 5.62 0.09
N GLY A 34 -2.67 6.90 0.11
CA GLY A 34 -3.20 7.89 -0.84
C GLY A 34 -2.82 7.58 -2.29
N ARG A 35 -1.54 7.25 -2.52
CA ARG A 35 -1.04 6.82 -3.84
C ARG A 35 -1.69 5.52 -4.29
N LEU A 36 -1.76 4.52 -3.40
CA LEU A 36 -2.34 3.22 -3.70
C LEU A 36 -3.83 3.31 -4.10
N ARG A 37 -4.57 4.28 -3.55
CA ARG A 37 -5.95 4.56 -3.98
C ARG A 37 -6.02 5.17 -5.38
N VAL A 38 -5.13 6.11 -5.71
CA VAL A 38 -5.03 6.69 -7.07
C VAL A 38 -4.68 5.61 -8.08
N ASP A 39 -3.74 4.73 -7.74
CA ASP A 39 -3.34 3.61 -8.58
C ASP A 39 -4.50 2.62 -8.77
N ALA A 40 -5.27 2.34 -7.73
CA ALA A 40 -6.46 1.51 -7.83
C ALA A 40 -7.54 2.14 -8.73
N ALA A 41 -7.70 3.47 -8.68
CA ALA A 41 -8.57 4.22 -9.58
C ALA A 41 -8.11 4.16 -11.04
N SER A 42 -6.82 4.30 -11.29
CA SER A 42 -6.23 4.12 -12.62
C SER A 42 -6.43 2.70 -13.15
N ALA A 43 -6.14 1.69 -12.33
CA ALA A 43 -6.34 0.29 -12.68
C ALA A 43 -7.81 -0.04 -12.98
N ALA A 44 -8.75 0.50 -12.20
CA ALA A 44 -10.18 0.37 -12.48
C ALA A 44 -10.56 0.98 -13.84
N THR A 45 -10.00 2.14 -14.20
CA THR A 45 -10.22 2.75 -15.53
C THR A 45 -9.71 1.84 -16.65
N VAL A 46 -8.51 1.28 -16.51
CA VAL A 46 -7.94 0.34 -17.48
C VAL A 46 -8.80 -0.92 -17.61
N LEU A 47 -9.27 -1.48 -16.50
CA LEU A 47 -10.15 -2.65 -16.51
C LEU A 47 -11.47 -2.36 -17.22
N VAL A 48 -12.08 -1.19 -17.01
CA VAL A 48 -13.28 -0.78 -17.76
C VAL A 48 -12.99 -0.61 -19.24
N ALA A 49 -11.86 0.01 -19.60
CA ALA A 49 -11.50 0.18 -21.00
C ALA A 49 -11.27 -1.15 -21.73
N PHE A 50 -10.75 -2.16 -21.03
CA PHE A 50 -10.45 -3.47 -21.63
C PHE A 50 -11.61 -4.46 -21.59
N TYR A 51 -12.37 -4.50 -20.49
CA TYR A 51 -13.43 -5.49 -20.25
C TYR A 51 -14.84 -4.91 -20.31
N GLY A 52 -15.01 -3.59 -20.44
CA GLY A 52 -16.31 -2.93 -20.46
C GLY A 52 -17.14 -3.26 -19.22
N ASP A 53 -18.38 -3.68 -19.44
CA ASP A 53 -19.33 -4.04 -18.37
C ASP A 53 -18.87 -5.26 -17.54
N ALA A 54 -18.00 -6.10 -18.10
CA ALA A 54 -17.46 -7.26 -17.40
C ALA A 54 -16.32 -6.90 -16.42
N ALA A 55 -15.83 -5.66 -16.40
CA ALA A 55 -14.69 -5.25 -15.58
C ALA A 55 -14.86 -5.59 -14.09
N LEU A 56 -16.05 -5.37 -13.53
CA LEU A 56 -16.35 -5.66 -12.12
C LEU A 56 -16.31 -7.17 -11.81
N GLU A 57 -16.82 -8.00 -12.71
CA GLU A 57 -16.78 -9.46 -12.56
C GLU A 57 -15.32 -9.95 -12.57
N ARG A 58 -14.51 -9.44 -13.51
CA ARG A 58 -13.09 -9.79 -13.63
C ARG A 58 -12.29 -9.39 -12.40
N ALA A 59 -12.51 -8.18 -11.89
CA ALA A 59 -11.87 -7.71 -10.66
C ALA A 59 -12.27 -8.56 -9.44
N SER A 60 -13.56 -8.92 -9.34
CA SER A 60 -14.07 -9.78 -8.26
C SER A 60 -13.45 -11.18 -8.29
N LEU A 61 -13.20 -11.75 -9.48
CA LEU A 61 -12.50 -13.03 -9.62
C LEU A 61 -11.04 -12.95 -9.14
N LEU A 62 -10.36 -11.84 -9.43
CA LEU A 62 -9.01 -11.56 -8.94
C LEU A 62 -8.98 -11.43 -7.40
N GLU A 63 -9.93 -10.69 -6.83
CA GLU A 63 -10.07 -10.57 -5.37
C GLU A 63 -10.30 -11.93 -4.70
N ARG A 64 -11.18 -12.77 -5.28
CA ARG A 64 -11.49 -14.11 -4.72
C ARG A 64 -10.31 -15.07 -4.79
N ARG A 65 -9.48 -14.98 -5.83
CA ARG A 65 -8.27 -15.81 -5.98
C ARG A 65 -7.15 -15.38 -5.03
N SER A 66 -7.14 -14.10 -4.64
CA SER A 66 -6.12 -13.53 -3.75
C SER A 66 -6.75 -12.64 -2.67
N PRO A 67 -7.44 -13.22 -1.67
CA PRO A 67 -8.17 -12.45 -0.65
C PRO A 67 -7.27 -11.58 0.24
N GLN A 68 -5.97 -11.91 0.31
CA GLN A 68 -4.96 -11.11 1.02
C GLN A 68 -4.47 -9.89 0.21
N ASN A 69 -4.79 -9.81 -1.08
CA ASN A 69 -4.35 -8.71 -1.93
C ASN A 69 -5.22 -7.46 -1.71
N HIS A 70 -4.75 -6.59 -0.82
CA HIS A 70 -5.41 -5.32 -0.49
C HIS A 70 -5.67 -4.44 -1.73
N PHE A 71 -4.73 -4.42 -2.69
CA PHE A 71 -4.89 -3.65 -3.92
C PHE A 71 -6.05 -4.17 -4.78
N ALA A 72 -6.18 -5.50 -4.94
CA ALA A 72 -7.29 -6.12 -5.67
C ALA A 72 -8.66 -5.78 -5.05
N ARG A 73 -8.74 -5.71 -3.72
CA ARG A 73 -9.94 -5.29 -2.99
C ARG A 73 -10.29 -3.82 -3.28
N MET A 74 -9.30 -2.94 -3.30
CA MET A 74 -9.52 -1.52 -3.60
C MET A 74 -9.96 -1.30 -5.05
N VAL A 75 -9.35 -1.98 -6.02
CA VAL A 75 -9.77 -1.93 -7.43
C VAL A 75 -11.22 -2.39 -7.59
N THR A 76 -11.61 -3.48 -6.92
CA THR A 76 -12.99 -3.98 -6.95
C THR A 76 -13.97 -3.02 -6.28
N ALA A 77 -13.59 -2.40 -5.16
CA ALA A 77 -14.40 -1.38 -4.49
C ALA A 77 -14.62 -0.14 -5.37
N GLU A 78 -13.58 0.31 -6.06
CA GLU A 78 -13.62 1.43 -6.99
C GLU A 78 -14.56 1.15 -8.18
N LEU A 79 -14.45 -0.02 -8.82
CA LEU A 79 -15.36 -0.44 -9.89
C LEU A 79 -16.82 -0.53 -9.42
N ARG A 80 -17.05 -1.02 -8.21
CA ARG A 80 -18.38 -1.07 -7.59
C ARG A 80 -18.92 0.33 -7.31
N GLY A 81 -18.07 1.27 -6.92
CA GLY A 81 -18.41 2.69 -6.74
C GLY A 81 -18.85 3.33 -8.05
N ARG A 82 -18.09 3.12 -9.13
CA ARG A 82 -18.37 3.65 -10.48
C ARG A 82 -19.70 3.18 -11.05
N GLY A 83 -20.03 1.90 -10.88
CA GLY A 83 -21.34 1.36 -11.29
C GLY A 83 -22.52 1.99 -10.56
N LYS A 84 -22.33 2.51 -9.34
CA LYS A 84 -23.36 3.23 -8.57
C LYS A 84 -23.53 4.67 -9.00
N VAL A 85 -22.45 5.39 -9.33
CA VAL A 85 -22.55 6.78 -9.84
C VAL A 85 -23.05 6.84 -11.29
N SER A 86 -22.81 5.80 -12.10
CA SER A 86 -23.33 5.72 -13.48
C SER A 86 -24.85 5.45 -13.55
N ARG A 87 -25.51 5.06 -12.44
CA ARG A 87 -26.96 4.85 -12.35
C ARG A 87 -27.78 6.09 -11.99
N LYS A 88 -27.24 7.30 -12.19
CA LYS A 88 -27.99 8.55 -11.98
C LYS A 88 -28.20 9.27 -13.32
N SER A 89 -29.36 8.94 -13.91
CA SER A 89 -30.18 9.67 -14.91
C SER A 89 -29.53 10.12 -16.22
#